data_AF-A0AAW6TQJ7-F1
#
_entry.id   AF-A0AAW6TQJ7-F1
#
_cell.length_a   1.000
_cell.length_b   1.000
_cell.length_c   1.000
_cell.angle_alpha   90.00
_cell.angle_beta   90.00
_cell.angle_gamma   90.00
#
_symmetry.space_group_name_H-M   'P 1'
#
loop_
_entity.id
_entity.type
_entity.pdbx_description
1 polymer ?
#
loop_
_entity_poly.entity_id
_entity_poly.type
_entity_poly.pdbx_seq_one_letter_code
_entity_poly.pdbx_strand_id
1 'polypeptide(L)'
;MTEKRIQQLIAKALASTAIDLTRYYHMCWWEGRLRCLHVHHTKDVHPVFFAAPGEAFAEALNERQWQLLTERIAAYCRTHNVTASGRPPRSKAGAREESSWQRPTLTGFDSIRLRRLLATAGSPETSTKAHVEGLRCLLETADTVSPEEVPRDVVTMNSRVRLKNRRGREEMRVSLVFPADASGNGDREPARVSVLTPTGLAILGRRVGDNVEGRVRIHELLYQPEAAGDFDL
;
A
#
# COMPACT_ATOMS: atom_id res chain seq x y z
N MET A 1 14.25 14.82 16.08
CA MET A 1 13.40 14.25 17.15
C MET A 1 14.07 12.97 17.65
N THR A 2 14.26 12.82 18.97
CA THR A 2 15.00 11.69 19.54
C THR A 2 14.13 10.43 19.63
N GLU A 3 14.75 9.26 19.60
CA GLU A 3 14.08 7.95 19.70
C GLU A 3 13.25 7.83 20.98
N LYS A 4 13.84 8.20 22.13
CA LYS A 4 13.15 8.25 23.44
C LYS A 4 11.87 9.09 23.41
N ARG A 5 11.85 10.18 22.62
CA ARG A 5 10.66 11.04 22.47
C ARG A 5 9.59 10.40 21.59
N ILE A 6 9.97 9.64 20.57
CA ILE A 6 9.04 8.89 19.72
C ILE A 6 8.37 7.78 20.54
N GLN A 7 9.16 7.04 21.32
CA GLN A 7 8.64 6.01 22.23
C GLN A 7 7.60 6.58 23.22
N GLN A 8 7.87 7.76 23.81
CA GLN A 8 6.89 8.45 24.67
C GLN A 8 5.59 8.80 23.94
N LEU A 9 5.66 9.22 22.67
CA LEU A 9 4.45 9.52 21.89
C LEU A 9 3.66 8.27 21.56
N ILE A 10 4.33 7.18 21.20
CA ILE A 10 3.68 5.89 20.93
C ILE A 10 2.96 5.40 22.19
N ALA A 11 3.66 5.37 23.33
CA ALA A 11 3.07 4.97 24.60
C ALA A 11 1.86 5.84 24.96
N LYS A 12 1.94 7.16 24.76
CA LYS A 12 0.82 8.08 24.99
C LYS A 12 -0.37 7.82 24.06
N ALA A 13 -0.12 7.54 22.78
CA ALA A 13 -1.16 7.24 21.81
C ALA A 13 -1.90 5.94 22.16
N LEU A 14 -1.17 4.90 22.56
CA LEU A 14 -1.74 3.64 23.04
C LEU A 14 -2.57 3.84 24.31
N ALA A 15 -2.01 4.51 25.33
CA ALA A 15 -2.70 4.76 26.60
C ALA A 15 -3.98 5.61 26.45
N SER A 16 -4.06 6.44 25.41
CA SER A 16 -5.24 7.26 25.13
C SER A 16 -6.36 6.54 24.35
N THR A 17 -6.17 5.26 24.01
CA THR A 17 -7.07 4.50 23.15
C THR A 17 -7.69 3.37 23.93
N ALA A 18 -9.03 3.30 23.96
CA ALA A 18 -9.74 2.12 24.46
C ALA A 18 -9.67 1.02 23.39
N ILE A 19 -8.75 0.09 23.58
CA ILE A 19 -8.50 -0.99 22.60
C ILE A 19 -9.49 -2.13 22.84
N ASP A 20 -10.26 -2.45 21.80
CA ASP A 20 -11.05 -3.65 21.68
C ASP A 20 -10.20 -4.73 20.99
N LEU A 21 -9.98 -5.85 21.65
CA LEU A 21 -9.11 -6.94 21.16
C LEU A 21 -9.58 -7.50 19.81
N THR A 22 -10.90 -7.45 19.56
CA THR A 22 -11.52 -8.03 18.35
C THR A 22 -11.47 -7.11 17.13
N ARG A 23 -11.04 -5.85 17.31
CA ARG A 23 -11.06 -4.84 16.25
C ARG A 23 -9.67 -4.49 15.77
N TYR A 24 -9.61 -3.93 14.56
CA TYR A 24 -8.36 -3.46 13.98
C TYR A 24 -8.10 -1.99 14.30
N TYR A 25 -6.86 -1.72 14.67
CA TYR A 25 -6.38 -0.38 14.96
C TYR A 25 -5.17 -0.07 14.12
N HIS A 26 -4.91 1.22 13.97
CA HIS A 26 -3.69 1.71 13.35
C HIS A 26 -3.06 2.87 14.12
N MET A 27 -1.73 2.88 14.15
CA MET A 27 -0.94 3.98 14.65
C MET A 27 -0.73 4.97 13.51
N CYS A 28 -1.22 6.19 13.67
CA CYS A 28 -1.30 7.15 12.59
C CYS A 28 -1.05 8.59 13.07
N TRP A 29 -0.74 9.50 12.14
CA TRP A 29 -0.67 10.93 12.42
C TRP A 29 -2.01 11.58 12.06
N TRP A 30 -2.80 11.92 13.06
CA TRP A 30 -4.16 12.46 12.88
C TRP A 30 -4.44 13.64 13.79
N GLU A 31 -5.09 14.68 13.24
CA GLU A 31 -5.37 15.94 13.94
C GLU A 31 -4.11 16.52 14.62
N GLY A 32 -3.00 16.54 13.89
CA GLY A 32 -1.75 17.16 14.34
C GLY A 32 -1.00 16.40 15.44
N ARG A 33 -1.34 15.13 15.73
CA ARG A 33 -0.63 14.30 16.71
C ARG A 33 -0.62 12.83 16.33
N LEU A 34 0.32 12.08 16.90
CA LEU A 34 0.32 10.63 16.84
C LEU A 34 -0.87 10.06 17.63
N ARG A 35 -1.66 9.17 17.02
CA ARG A 35 -2.82 8.51 17.63
C ARG A 35 -2.86 7.03 17.26
N CYS A 36 -3.41 6.21 18.15
CA CYS A 36 -3.87 4.86 17.82
C CYS A 36 -5.38 4.95 17.65
N LEU A 37 -5.92 4.58 16.49
CA LEU A 37 -7.34 4.73 16.18
C LEU A 37 -7.86 3.50 15.45
N HIS A 38 -9.16 3.24 15.54
CA HIS A 38 -9.80 2.20 14.77
C HIS A 38 -9.62 2.47 13.27
N VAL A 39 -9.37 1.44 12.45
CA VAL A 39 -9.06 1.60 11.02
C VAL A 39 -10.12 2.37 10.22
N HIS A 40 -11.36 2.41 10.69
CA HIS A 40 -12.46 3.17 10.08
C HIS A 40 -12.81 4.50 10.79
N HIS A 41 -11.87 5.10 11.54
CA HIS A 41 -12.17 6.34 12.27
C HIS A 41 -12.39 7.57 11.37
N THR A 42 -11.91 7.55 10.13
CA THR A 42 -12.11 8.60 9.15
C THR A 42 -12.06 8.04 7.73
N LYS A 43 -12.64 8.78 6.76
CA LYS A 43 -12.46 8.54 5.32
C LYS A 43 -11.27 9.32 4.75
N ASP A 44 -10.81 10.35 5.47
CA ASP A 44 -9.72 11.23 5.05
C ASP A 44 -8.38 10.51 5.05
N VAL A 45 -7.53 10.85 4.09
CA VAL A 45 -6.18 10.27 3.98
C VAL A 45 -5.30 10.81 5.10
N HIS A 46 -4.59 9.91 5.77
CA HIS A 46 -3.65 10.28 6.82
C HIS A 46 -2.52 9.24 6.96
N PRO A 47 -1.33 9.65 7.44
CA PRO A 47 -0.18 8.75 7.56
C PRO A 47 -0.43 7.64 8.57
N VAL A 48 -0.32 6.39 8.13
CA VAL A 48 -0.40 5.19 8.98
C VAL A 48 0.98 4.54 9.06
N PHE A 49 1.46 4.32 10.29
CA PHE A 49 2.79 3.80 10.57
C PHE A 49 2.79 2.30 10.89
N PHE A 50 1.67 1.79 11.42
CA PHE A 50 1.51 0.39 11.77
C PHE A 50 0.02 0.09 11.95
N ALA A 51 -0.46 -1.06 11.50
CA ALA A 51 -1.84 -1.51 11.66
C ALA A 51 -1.84 -2.98 12.09
N ALA A 52 -2.70 -3.31 13.06
CA ALA A 52 -2.78 -4.65 13.63
C ALA A 52 -4.12 -4.86 14.37
N PRO A 53 -4.48 -6.10 14.72
CA PRO A 53 -5.56 -6.38 15.66
C PRO A 53 -5.29 -5.73 17.02
N GLY A 54 -6.36 -5.43 17.76
CA GLY A 54 -6.29 -4.83 19.09
C GLY A 54 -5.42 -5.63 20.06
N GLU A 55 -5.44 -6.97 19.96
CA GLU A 55 -4.56 -7.87 20.71
C GLU A 55 -3.07 -7.49 20.59
N ALA A 56 -2.59 -7.20 19.39
CA ALA A 56 -1.19 -6.84 19.16
C ALA A 56 -0.82 -5.48 19.81
N PHE A 57 -1.78 -4.59 20.01
CA PHE A 57 -1.56 -3.33 20.70
C PHE A 57 -1.77 -3.43 22.22
N ALA A 58 -2.54 -4.42 22.68
CA ALA A 58 -2.80 -4.70 24.08
C ALA A 58 -1.67 -5.48 24.75
N GLU A 59 -1.07 -6.46 24.06
CA GLU A 59 -0.05 -7.37 24.63
C GLU A 59 1.40 -6.83 24.58
N ALA A 60 1.57 -5.52 24.40
CA ALA A 60 2.83 -4.85 24.11
C ALA A 60 3.47 -5.32 22.79
N LEU A 61 3.81 -4.35 21.93
CA LEU A 61 4.47 -4.63 20.66
C LEU A 61 5.79 -5.40 20.91
N ASN A 62 6.11 -6.36 20.05
CA ASN A 62 7.41 -7.04 20.12
C ASN A 62 8.55 -6.13 19.63
N GLU A 63 9.80 -6.50 19.90
CA GLU A 63 10.98 -5.68 19.61
C GLU A 63 11.06 -5.23 18.14
N ARG A 64 10.73 -6.12 17.19
CA ARG A 64 10.72 -5.80 15.75
C ARG A 64 9.61 -4.83 15.39
N GLN A 65 8.42 -4.99 15.95
CA GLN A 65 7.28 -4.08 15.75
C GLN A 65 7.60 -2.69 16.32
N TRP A 66 8.23 -2.64 17.50
CA TRP A 66 8.70 -1.39 18.10
C TRP A 66 9.73 -0.68 17.23
N GLN A 67 10.73 -1.42 16.76
CA GLN A 67 11.76 -0.87 15.89
C GLN A 67 11.15 -0.32 14.60
N LEU A 68 10.32 -1.12 13.91
CA LEU A 68 9.65 -0.71 12.67
C LEU A 68 8.78 0.55 12.88
N LEU A 69 7.97 0.56 13.94
CA LEU A 69 7.08 1.69 14.23
C LEU A 69 7.87 2.96 14.54
N THR A 70 8.93 2.83 15.34
CA THR A 70 9.80 3.93 15.72
C THR A 70 10.55 4.50 14.51
N GLU A 71 11.11 3.64 13.66
CA GLU A 71 11.80 4.04 12.43
C GLU A 71 10.87 4.79 11.46
N ARG A 72 9.65 4.28 11.25
CA ARG A 72 8.65 4.89 10.35
C ARG A 72 8.18 6.26 10.87
N ILE A 73 7.91 6.38 12.16
CA ILE A 73 7.54 7.67 12.78
C ILE A 73 8.72 8.64 12.71
N ALA A 74 9.94 8.19 13.00
CA ALA A 74 11.13 9.02 12.92
C ALA A 74 11.34 9.56 11.51
N ALA A 75 11.19 8.72 10.50
CA ALA A 75 11.28 9.10 9.09
C ALA A 75 10.20 10.13 8.71
N TYR A 76 8.96 9.92 9.15
CA TYR A 76 7.86 10.86 8.92
C TYR A 76 8.14 12.22 9.55
N CYS A 77 8.52 12.27 10.83
CA CYS A 77 8.81 13.53 11.51
C CYS A 77 9.99 14.29 10.88
N ARG A 78 11.03 13.59 10.41
CA ARG A 78 12.15 14.20 9.69
C ARG A 78 11.69 14.81 8.36
N THR A 79 10.84 14.11 7.62
CA THR A 79 10.39 14.51 6.28
C THR A 79 9.41 15.68 6.32
N HIS A 80 8.51 15.71 7.30
CA HIS A 80 7.45 16.71 7.38
C HIS A 80 7.72 17.83 8.40
N ASN A 81 8.96 17.95 8.87
CA ASN A 81 9.41 18.92 9.87
C ASN A 81 8.45 19.04 11.07
N VAL A 82 7.91 17.91 11.52
CA VAL A 82 6.92 17.86 12.58
C VAL A 82 7.63 17.95 13.93
N THR A 83 7.58 19.14 14.53
CA THR A 83 8.07 19.35 15.90
C THR A 83 7.02 18.92 16.92
N ALA A 84 7.46 18.24 17.98
CA ALA A 84 6.64 17.58 19.01
C ALA A 84 5.84 18.52 19.95
N SER A 85 5.51 19.73 19.52
CA SER A 85 4.60 20.65 20.19
C SER A 85 3.49 21.04 19.22
N GLY A 86 2.29 20.51 19.43
CA GLY A 86 1.13 20.61 18.54
C GLY A 86 0.59 22.03 18.34
N ARG A 87 1.26 22.84 17.53
CA ARG A 87 0.69 24.03 16.90
C ARG A 87 1.47 24.34 15.61
N PRO A 88 0.80 24.57 14.46
CA PRO A 88 1.51 24.93 13.25
C PRO A 88 1.96 26.39 13.33
N PRO A 89 3.15 26.76 12.83
CA PRO A 89 3.43 28.15 12.47
C PRO A 89 2.58 28.49 11.24
N ARG A 90 1.84 29.60 11.31
CA ARG A 90 1.12 30.15 10.15
C ARG A 90 2.14 30.60 9.11
N SER A 91 2.18 29.96 7.94
CA SER A 91 2.64 30.62 6.71
C SER A 91 2.22 29.90 5.44
N LYS A 92 1.28 30.56 4.76
CA LYS A 92 1.14 30.81 3.31
C LYS A 92 1.42 29.65 2.32
N ALA A 93 0.33 29.30 1.64
CA ALA A 93 0.23 28.70 0.33
C ALA A 93 1.48 28.81 -0.57
N GLY A 94 1.90 27.66 -1.10
CA GLY A 94 2.90 27.51 -2.15
C GLY A 94 3.44 26.08 -2.16
N ALA A 95 2.98 25.26 -3.12
CA ALA A 95 3.47 23.92 -3.48
C ALA A 95 5.01 23.83 -3.51
N ARG A 96 5.74 22.73 -3.28
CA ARG A 96 5.62 21.26 -3.49
C ARG A 96 6.78 20.70 -2.61
N GLU A 97 6.81 19.48 -2.05
CA GLU A 97 6.76 18.19 -2.73
C GLU A 97 6.54 17.09 -1.66
N GLU A 98 5.32 16.57 -1.62
CA GLU A 98 4.88 15.48 -0.75
C GLU A 98 5.37 14.15 -1.31
N SER A 99 5.97 13.32 -0.45
CA SER A 99 6.35 11.95 -0.81
C SER A 99 5.09 11.14 -1.14
N SER A 100 4.99 10.77 -2.42
CA SER A 100 3.81 10.21 -3.09
C SER A 100 3.49 8.78 -2.63
N TRP A 101 2.83 8.63 -1.49
CA TRP A 101 2.06 7.42 -1.20
C TRP A 101 0.65 7.61 -1.75
N GLN A 102 0.53 7.61 -3.09
CA GLN A 102 -0.78 7.65 -3.72
C GLN A 102 -1.53 6.35 -3.37
N ARG A 103 -2.81 6.46 -3.05
CA ARG A 103 -3.69 5.31 -2.87
C ARG A 103 -3.72 4.51 -4.18
N PRO A 104 -3.64 3.17 -4.14
CA PRO A 104 -3.79 2.37 -5.34
C PRO A 104 -5.13 2.67 -6.00
N THR A 105 -5.17 2.77 -7.32
CA THR A 105 -6.41 2.94 -8.08
C THR A 105 -6.85 1.61 -8.69
N LEU A 106 -8.13 1.27 -8.59
CA LEU A 106 -8.71 0.06 -9.17
C LEU A 106 -10.02 0.35 -9.90
N THR A 107 -10.34 -0.44 -10.92
CA THR A 107 -11.69 -0.43 -11.48
C THR A 107 -12.67 -1.16 -10.56
N GLY A 108 -13.94 -0.77 -10.62
CA GLY A 108 -15.01 -1.53 -9.95
C GLY A 108 -15.09 -2.98 -10.44
N PHE A 109 -14.85 -3.21 -11.74
CA PHE A 109 -14.85 -4.54 -12.35
C PHE A 109 -13.78 -5.45 -11.74
N ASP A 110 -12.53 -4.98 -11.69
CA ASP A 110 -11.43 -5.73 -11.09
C ASP A 110 -11.59 -5.91 -9.59
N SER A 111 -12.11 -4.91 -8.87
CA SER A 111 -12.40 -5.02 -7.44
C SER A 111 -13.32 -6.21 -7.14
N ILE A 112 -14.37 -6.41 -7.94
CA ILE A 112 -15.30 -7.55 -7.79
C ILE A 112 -14.57 -8.88 -8.08
N ARG A 113 -13.79 -8.94 -9.16
CA ARG A 113 -13.08 -10.17 -9.57
C ARG A 113 -12.01 -10.57 -8.56
N LEU A 114 -11.25 -9.60 -8.05
CA LEU A 114 -10.23 -9.82 -7.02
C LEU A 114 -10.86 -10.21 -5.67
N ARG A 115 -12.02 -9.64 -5.30
CA ARG A 115 -12.77 -10.10 -4.12
C ARG A 115 -13.28 -11.54 -4.27
N ARG A 116 -13.76 -11.92 -5.46
CA ARG A 116 -14.14 -13.31 -5.76
C ARG A 116 -12.93 -14.24 -5.67
N LEU A 117 -11.79 -13.84 -6.23
CA LEU A 117 -10.53 -14.59 -6.12
C LEU A 117 -10.18 -14.87 -4.65
N LEU A 118 -10.28 -13.86 -3.78
CA LEU A 118 -10.02 -13.99 -2.35
C LEU A 118 -11.05 -14.86 -1.61
N ALA A 119 -12.30 -14.90 -2.06
CA ALA A 119 -13.34 -15.74 -1.49
C ALA A 119 -13.17 -17.22 -1.91
N THR A 120 -12.66 -17.46 -3.12
CA THR A 120 -12.42 -18.81 -3.66
C THR A 120 -11.04 -19.36 -3.29
N ALA A 121 -10.10 -18.50 -2.92
CA ALA A 121 -8.87 -18.91 -2.26
C ALA A 121 -9.27 -19.50 -0.91
N GLY A 122 -9.35 -20.83 -0.83
CA GLY A 122 -9.61 -21.57 0.41
C GLY A 122 -8.52 -21.35 1.46
N SER A 123 -8.19 -22.33 2.31
CA SER A 123 -7.02 -22.23 3.19
C SER A 123 -5.75 -22.11 2.34
N PRO A 124 -5.18 -20.89 2.15
CA PRO A 124 -4.03 -20.75 1.27
C PRO A 124 -2.82 -21.37 1.97
N GLU A 125 -1.92 -21.94 1.19
CA GLU A 125 -0.60 -22.33 1.71
C GLU A 125 0.06 -21.14 2.43
N THR A 126 0.87 -21.42 3.45
CA THR A 126 1.53 -20.38 4.27
C THR A 126 2.29 -19.35 3.42
N SER A 127 2.88 -19.78 2.30
CA SER A 127 3.58 -18.94 1.31
C SER A 127 2.68 -17.93 0.59
N THR A 128 1.40 -18.26 0.39
CA THR A 128 0.43 -17.45 -0.34
C THR A 128 -0.43 -16.58 0.60
N LYS A 129 -0.52 -16.97 1.88
CA LYS A 129 -1.28 -16.24 2.91
C LYS A 129 -0.89 -14.76 3.02
N ALA A 130 0.40 -14.44 2.94
CA ALA A 130 0.88 -13.05 2.99
C ALA A 130 0.39 -12.21 1.79
N HIS A 131 0.37 -12.79 0.59
CA HIS A 131 -0.10 -12.11 -0.62
C HIS A 131 -1.62 -11.94 -0.63
N VAL A 132 -2.36 -12.94 -0.12
CA VAL A 132 -3.82 -12.87 0.07
C VAL A 132 -4.18 -11.72 1.01
N GLU A 133 -3.48 -11.61 2.14
CA GLU A 133 -3.73 -10.53 3.10
C GLU A 133 -3.32 -9.16 2.55
N GLY A 134 -2.20 -9.11 1.83
CA GLY A 134 -1.78 -7.90 1.12
C GLY A 134 -2.81 -7.43 0.08
N LEU A 135 -3.39 -8.35 -0.68
CA LEU A 135 -4.44 -8.03 -1.65
C LEU A 135 -5.74 -7.59 -0.97
N ARG A 136 -6.11 -8.17 0.18
CA ARG A 136 -7.24 -7.68 1.00
C ARG A 136 -7.04 -6.23 1.41
N CYS A 137 -5.89 -5.93 2.00
CA CYS A 137 -5.53 -4.57 2.42
C CYS A 137 -5.53 -3.59 1.24
N LEU A 138 -5.02 -4.01 0.08
CA LEU A 138 -5.08 -3.20 -1.14
C LEU A 138 -6.53 -2.90 -1.54
N LEU A 139 -7.41 -3.91 -1.59
CA LEU A 139 -8.82 -3.73 -1.95
C LEU A 139 -9.62 -2.89 -0.94
N GLU A 140 -9.20 -2.83 0.32
CA GLU A 140 -9.81 -2.01 1.36
C GLU A 140 -9.37 -0.54 1.29
N THR A 141 -8.17 -0.29 0.76
CA THR A 141 -7.55 1.04 0.75
C THR A 141 -7.52 1.70 -0.63
N ALA A 142 -7.77 0.94 -1.70
CA ALA A 142 -7.76 1.42 -3.07
C ALA A 142 -8.95 2.34 -3.37
N ASP A 143 -8.69 3.39 -4.13
CA ASP A 143 -9.74 4.23 -4.71
C ASP A 143 -10.34 3.48 -5.91
N THR A 144 -11.65 3.24 -5.85
CA THR A 144 -12.39 2.54 -6.92
C THR A 144 -12.98 3.56 -7.88
N VAL A 145 -12.67 3.42 -9.18
CA VAL A 145 -13.13 4.30 -10.26
C VAL A 145 -13.84 3.52 -11.37
N SER A 146 -14.54 4.22 -12.25
CA SER A 146 -15.04 3.61 -13.49
C SER A 146 -13.88 3.32 -14.46
N PRO A 147 -13.99 2.30 -15.33
CA PRO A 147 -12.95 1.99 -16.32
C PRO A 147 -12.54 3.20 -17.18
N GLU A 148 -13.49 4.06 -17.53
CA GLU A 148 -13.27 5.26 -18.35
C GLU A 148 -12.49 6.36 -17.61
N GLU A 149 -12.51 6.35 -16.28
CA GLU A 149 -11.82 7.32 -15.42
C GLU A 149 -10.42 6.86 -15.02
N VAL A 150 -10.01 5.65 -15.40
CA VAL A 150 -8.67 5.13 -15.09
C VAL A 150 -7.61 5.98 -15.78
N PRO A 151 -6.67 6.57 -15.02
CA PRO A 151 -5.56 7.30 -15.61
C PRO A 151 -4.67 6.37 -16.45
N ARG A 152 -4.22 6.86 -17.61
CA ARG A 152 -3.41 6.09 -18.60
C ARG A 152 -2.03 5.66 -18.10
N ASP A 153 -1.62 6.12 -16.93
CA ASP A 153 -0.36 5.80 -16.27
C ASP A 153 -0.53 4.82 -15.10
N VAL A 154 -1.74 4.35 -14.80
CA VAL A 154 -2.03 3.40 -13.71
C VAL A 154 -1.96 1.95 -14.19
N VAL A 155 -1.33 1.08 -13.41
CA VAL A 155 -1.30 -0.36 -13.67
C VAL A 155 -2.60 -1.01 -13.16
N THR A 156 -3.45 -1.48 -14.07
CA THR A 156 -4.66 -2.25 -13.79
C THR A 156 -4.45 -3.75 -14.06
N MET A 157 -5.44 -4.61 -13.78
CA MET A 157 -5.32 -6.01 -14.16
C MET A 157 -5.15 -6.15 -15.67
N ASN A 158 -4.43 -7.17 -16.12
CA ASN A 158 -4.08 -7.45 -17.52
C ASN A 158 -3.22 -6.38 -18.21
N SER A 159 -2.78 -5.34 -17.50
CA SER A 159 -1.81 -4.37 -17.99
C SER A 159 -0.46 -5.02 -18.28
N ARG A 160 0.23 -4.51 -19.31
CA ARG A 160 1.61 -4.89 -19.65
C ARG A 160 2.52 -3.72 -19.28
N VAL A 161 3.56 -3.99 -18.52
CA VAL A 161 4.44 -2.95 -17.99
C VAL A 161 5.90 -3.31 -18.18
N ARG A 162 6.74 -2.29 -18.35
CA ARG A 162 8.20 -2.43 -18.29
C ARG A 162 8.67 -2.06 -16.90
N LEU A 163 9.31 -3.01 -16.23
CA LEU A 163 9.91 -2.84 -14.91
C LEU A 163 11.42 -2.69 -15.06
N LYS A 164 12.01 -1.79 -14.27
CA LYS A 164 13.46 -1.55 -14.25
C LYS A 164 14.01 -1.71 -12.86
N ASN A 165 15.05 -2.54 -12.71
CA ASN A 165 15.75 -2.69 -11.44
C ASN A 165 16.64 -1.46 -11.16
N ARG A 166 16.58 -0.87 -9.97
CA ARG A 166 17.40 0.29 -9.59
C ARG A 166 18.90 -0.02 -9.56
N ARG A 167 19.31 -1.28 -9.38
CA ARG A 167 20.72 -1.68 -9.28
C ARG A 167 21.34 -2.11 -10.63
N GLY A 168 20.55 -2.24 -11.68
CA GLY A 168 21.02 -2.76 -12.97
C GLY A 168 20.48 -1.99 -14.17
N ARG A 169 20.95 -2.35 -15.37
CA ARG A 169 20.33 -1.92 -16.64
C ARG A 169 19.25 -2.88 -17.14
N GLU A 170 19.02 -3.98 -16.42
CA GLU A 170 18.05 -4.99 -16.80
C GLU A 170 16.62 -4.45 -16.70
N GLU A 171 15.92 -4.56 -17.81
CA GLU A 171 14.52 -4.23 -17.97
C GLU A 171 13.75 -5.52 -18.22
N MET A 172 12.63 -5.70 -17.53
CA MET A 172 11.78 -6.87 -17.67
C MET A 172 10.38 -6.41 -18.06
N ARG A 173 9.79 -7.05 -19.07
CA ARG A 173 8.41 -6.81 -19.47
C ARG A 173 7.52 -7.83 -18.79
N VAL A 174 6.50 -7.36 -18.09
CA VAL A 174 5.56 -8.23 -17.37
C VAL A 174 4.12 -7.90 -17.72
N SER A 175 3.28 -8.93 -17.76
CA SER A 175 1.82 -8.81 -17.78
C SER A 175 1.29 -9.14 -16.39
N LEU A 176 0.57 -8.21 -15.77
CA LEU A 176 -0.11 -8.46 -14.50
C LEU A 176 -1.39 -9.27 -14.77
N VAL A 177 -1.50 -10.47 -14.22
CA VAL A 177 -2.62 -11.39 -14.54
C VAL A 177 -3.23 -12.02 -13.29
N PHE A 178 -4.40 -12.64 -13.44
CA PHE A 178 -4.98 -13.48 -12.39
C PHE A 178 -4.18 -14.78 -12.23
N PRO A 179 -4.25 -15.45 -11.05
CA PRO A 179 -3.51 -16.69 -10.81
C PRO A 179 -3.78 -17.80 -11.83
N ALA A 180 -5.02 -17.89 -12.35
CA ALA A 180 -5.40 -18.87 -13.36
C ALA A 180 -4.62 -18.70 -14.68
N ASP A 181 -4.26 -17.46 -15.03
CA ASP A 181 -3.59 -17.11 -16.29
C ASP A 181 -2.07 -17.07 -16.20
N ALA A 182 -1.52 -17.24 -14.99
CA ALA A 182 -0.10 -17.27 -14.70
C ALA A 182 0.55 -18.64 -14.99
N SER A 183 -0.25 -19.70 -15.11
CA SER A 183 0.23 -21.04 -15.43
C SER A 183 0.60 -21.14 -16.91
N GLY A 184 1.87 -21.43 -17.23
CA GLY A 184 2.38 -21.55 -18.61
C GLY A 184 3.60 -20.68 -18.94
N ASN A 185 4.42 -20.35 -17.94
CA ASN A 185 5.65 -19.53 -17.99
C ASN A 185 6.81 -20.07 -18.86
N GLY A 186 6.54 -20.84 -19.92
CA GLY A 186 7.59 -21.15 -20.90
C GLY A 186 7.91 -19.88 -21.69
N ASP A 187 9.12 -19.34 -21.55
CA ASP A 187 9.82 -18.32 -22.38
C ASP A 187 8.96 -17.24 -23.11
N ARG A 188 7.80 -16.87 -22.55
CA ARG A 188 6.86 -15.92 -23.14
C ARG A 188 7.23 -14.50 -22.71
N GLU A 189 7.45 -13.64 -23.69
CA GLU A 189 7.64 -12.20 -23.52
C GLU A 189 6.34 -11.48 -23.92
N PRO A 190 5.71 -10.69 -23.04
CA PRO A 190 6.09 -10.41 -21.65
C PRO A 190 5.80 -11.57 -20.67
N ALA A 191 6.60 -11.66 -19.62
CA ALA A 191 6.43 -12.66 -18.55
C ALA A 191 5.10 -12.44 -17.81
N ARG A 192 4.36 -13.52 -17.52
CA ARG A 192 3.08 -13.42 -16.82
C ARG A 192 3.30 -13.45 -15.31
N VAL A 193 2.87 -12.40 -14.63
CA VAL A 193 3.03 -12.24 -13.18
C VAL A 193 1.65 -12.21 -12.54
N SER A 194 1.38 -13.21 -11.69
CA SER A 194 0.14 -13.27 -10.92
C SER A 194 0.06 -12.12 -9.92
N VAL A 195 -1.14 -11.54 -9.75
CA VAL A 195 -1.45 -10.57 -8.69
C VAL A 195 -1.16 -11.09 -7.28
N LEU A 196 -1.16 -12.43 -7.07
CA LEU A 196 -0.81 -13.07 -5.79
C LEU A 196 0.68 -13.41 -5.68
N THR A 197 1.54 -12.53 -6.19
CA THR A 197 3.00 -12.59 -6.03
C THR A 197 3.51 -11.26 -5.48
N PRO A 198 4.74 -11.19 -4.92
CA PRO A 198 5.29 -9.94 -4.41
C PRO A 198 5.24 -8.82 -5.45
N THR A 199 5.81 -9.07 -6.63
CA THR A 199 5.82 -8.11 -7.74
C THR A 199 4.42 -7.74 -8.21
N GLY A 200 3.54 -8.72 -8.40
CA GLY A 200 2.19 -8.47 -8.94
C GLY A 200 1.35 -7.61 -8.02
N LEU A 201 1.39 -7.90 -6.71
CA LEU A 201 0.70 -7.09 -5.70
C LEU A 201 1.30 -5.68 -5.60
N ALA A 202 2.63 -5.58 -5.68
CA ALA A 202 3.32 -4.31 -5.48
C ALA A 202 3.08 -3.30 -6.61
N ILE A 203 2.82 -3.76 -7.84
CA ILE A 203 2.55 -2.90 -9.00
C ILE A 203 1.06 -2.58 -9.20
N LEU A 204 0.13 -3.41 -8.69
CA LEU A 204 -1.30 -3.20 -8.89
C LEU A 204 -1.75 -1.83 -8.34
N GLY A 205 -2.44 -1.06 -9.16
CA GLY A 205 -2.97 0.27 -8.85
C GLY A 205 -1.90 1.36 -8.66
N ARG A 206 -0.63 1.06 -8.95
CA ARG A 206 0.48 2.02 -8.94
C ARG A 206 0.63 2.73 -10.27
N ARG A 207 1.42 3.80 -10.30
CA ARG A 207 1.64 4.61 -11.49
C ARG A 207 3.01 4.39 -12.11
N VAL A 208 3.12 4.69 -13.41
CA VAL A 208 4.40 4.86 -14.08
C VAL A 208 5.25 5.88 -13.32
N GLY A 209 6.49 5.49 -13.01
CA GLY A 209 7.43 6.28 -12.22
C GLY A 209 7.57 5.81 -10.78
N ASP A 210 6.59 5.09 -10.23
CA ASP A 210 6.61 4.61 -8.84
C ASP A 210 7.73 3.59 -8.62
N ASN A 211 8.29 3.61 -7.40
CA ASN A 211 9.23 2.62 -6.93
C ASN A 211 8.51 1.62 -6.01
N VAL A 212 8.53 0.35 -6.41
CA VAL A 212 7.92 -0.76 -5.69
C VAL A 212 9.00 -1.68 -5.13
N GLU A 213 8.73 -2.26 -3.96
CA GLU A 213 9.65 -3.13 -3.22
C GLU A 213 11.06 -2.55 -2.98
N GLY A 214 11.20 -1.22 -3.04
CA GLY A 214 12.47 -0.50 -2.85
C GLY A 214 13.54 -0.74 -3.93
N ARG A 215 13.29 -1.61 -4.91
CA ARG A 215 14.29 -2.07 -5.89
C ARG A 215 13.80 -2.00 -7.34
N VAL A 216 12.49 -1.97 -7.57
CA VAL A 216 11.92 -2.00 -8.92
C VAL A 216 11.17 -0.71 -9.19
N ARG A 217 11.39 -0.10 -10.35
CA ARG A 217 10.64 1.06 -10.82
C ARG A 217 9.71 0.66 -11.95
N ILE A 218 8.47 1.14 -11.93
CA ILE A 218 7.54 1.05 -13.06
C ILE A 218 8.03 2.05 -14.10
N HIS A 219 8.70 1.56 -15.15
CA HIS A 219 9.34 2.43 -16.13
C HIS A 219 8.36 2.92 -17.19
N GLU A 220 7.49 2.04 -17.67
CA GLU A 220 6.59 2.30 -18.79
C GLU A 220 5.36 1.40 -18.71
N LEU A 221 4.19 1.94 -19.07
CA LEU A 221 2.96 1.18 -19.29
C LEU A 221 2.88 0.87 -20.80
N LEU A 222 3.07 -0.40 -21.17
CA LEU A 222 3.10 -0.84 -22.57
C LEU A 222 1.68 -1.11 -23.10
N TYR A 223 0.76 -1.49 -22.22
CA TYR A 223 -0.64 -1.73 -22.52
C TYR A 223 -1.47 -1.61 -21.24
N GLN A 224 -2.65 -1.02 -21.36
CA GLN A 224 -3.68 -0.91 -20.33
C GLN A 224 -5.03 -1.19 -21.00
N PRO A 225 -5.82 -2.17 -20.53
CA PRO A 225 -7.12 -2.50 -21.13
C PRO A 225 -8.04 -1.28 -21.26
N GLU A 226 -8.13 -0.47 -20.21
CA GLU A 226 -9.00 0.70 -20.17
C GLU A 226 -8.60 1.78 -21.20
N ALA A 227 -7.30 2.02 -21.39
CA ALA A 227 -6.81 2.94 -22.42
C ALA A 227 -7.03 2.43 -23.85
N ALA A 228 -7.14 1.11 -24.03
CA ALA A 228 -7.41 0.45 -25.31
C ALA A 228 -8.91 0.28 -25.60
N GLY A 229 -9.78 0.47 -24.59
CA GLY A 229 -11.23 0.26 -24.69
C GLY A 229 -11.67 -1.18 -24.41
N ASP A 230 -10.78 -2.03 -23.92
CA ASP A 230 -11.03 -3.43 -23.60
C ASP A 230 -11.56 -3.57 -22.16
N PHE A 231 -12.75 -3.03 -21.89
CA PHE A 231 -13.31 -2.92 -20.53
C PHE A 231 -13.78 -4.24 -19.91
N ASP A 232 -13.76 -5.33 -20.67
CA ASP A 232 -14.22 -6.66 -20.27
C ASP A 232 -13.08 -7.60 -19.81
N LEU A 233 -11.82 -7.18 -19.97
CA LEU A 233 -10.63 -7.98 -19.64
C LEU A 233 -10.32 -8.07 -18.16
#